data_AF-A0A957DGQ7-F1
#
_entry.id   AF-A0A957DGQ7-F1
#
_cell.length_a   1.000
_cell.length_b   1.000
_cell.length_c   1.000
_cell.angle_alpha   90.00
_cell.angle_beta   90.00
_cell.angle_gamma   90.00
#
_symmetry.space_group_name_H-M   'P 1'
#
loop_
_entity.id
_entity.type
_entity.pdbx_description
1 polymer ?
#
loop_
_entity_poly.entity_id
_entity_poly.type
_entity_poly.pdbx_seq_one_letter_code
_entity_poly.pdbx_strand_id
1 'polypeptide(L)'
;AQRITDMIAEVIATRPINAEDFGRIHMDSKSLLAESYVPLLTGLSSSDADVQAALERLRGWDLQERRDSVPAALFEIFFMNLARDTIADDIGGDITDGRTDAAISFVFFHKLAQEPDSPWWDNVNTGSQESRDDVILQAMGETIDWFQDNLGGSMNDWTWGRIHDATFVSDPLGQSGISLLESMVNR
;
A
#
# COMPACT_ATOMS: atom_id res chain seq x y z
N ALA A 1 8.39 7.64 -14.13
CA ALA A 1 9.58 7.92 -14.97
C ALA A 1 10.74 8.57 -14.18
N GLN A 2 10.47 9.57 -13.31
CA GLN A 2 11.52 10.29 -12.58
C GLN A 2 12.47 9.39 -11.77
N ARG A 3 11.95 8.42 -11.01
CA ARG A 3 12.77 7.48 -10.21
C ARG A 3 13.84 6.74 -11.01
N ILE A 4 13.50 6.24 -12.20
CA ILE A 4 14.44 5.56 -13.09
C ILE A 4 15.52 6.54 -13.54
N THR A 5 15.14 7.76 -13.92
CA THR A 5 16.09 8.82 -14.27
C THR A 5 17.05 9.12 -13.13
N ASP A 6 16.56 9.21 -11.90
CA ASP A 6 17.37 9.51 -10.71
C ASP A 6 18.36 8.37 -10.43
N MET A 7 17.92 7.11 -10.50
CA MET A 7 18.80 5.95 -10.31
C MET A 7 19.88 5.86 -11.40
N ILE A 8 19.53 6.16 -12.66
CA ILE A 8 20.52 6.22 -13.74
C ILE A 8 21.53 7.35 -13.45
N ALA A 9 21.04 8.54 -13.08
CA ALA A 9 21.88 9.70 -12.79
C ALA A 9 22.87 9.43 -11.64
N GLU A 10 22.41 8.77 -10.57
CA GLU A 10 23.24 8.37 -9.43
C GLU A 10 24.40 7.46 -9.85
N VAL A 11 24.12 6.44 -10.67
CA VAL A 11 25.15 5.51 -11.15
C VAL A 11 26.17 6.21 -12.05
N ILE A 12 25.70 6.95 -13.06
CA ILE A 12 26.59 7.57 -14.06
C ILE A 12 27.44 8.72 -13.49
N ALA A 13 27.04 9.28 -12.34
CA ALA A 13 27.84 10.26 -11.62
C ALA A 13 29.17 9.69 -11.09
N THR A 14 29.24 8.36 -10.90
CA THR A 14 30.42 7.70 -10.31
C THR A 14 31.14 6.75 -11.25
N ARG A 15 30.42 6.13 -12.21
CA ARG A 15 31.00 5.18 -13.17
C ARG A 15 30.06 4.89 -14.35
N PRO A 16 30.55 4.29 -15.46
CA PRO A 16 29.68 3.75 -16.49
C PRO A 16 28.68 2.73 -15.93
N ILE A 17 27.44 2.78 -16.44
CA ILE A 17 26.36 1.85 -16.11
C ILE A 17 26.64 0.46 -16.71
N ASN A 18 26.23 -0.61 -16.01
CA ASN A 18 26.40 -1.99 -16.46
C ASN A 18 25.11 -2.82 -16.30
N ALA A 19 25.16 -4.10 -16.68
CA ALA A 19 23.99 -4.99 -16.63
C ALA A 19 23.42 -5.22 -15.21
N GLU A 20 24.27 -5.18 -14.17
CA GLU A 20 23.82 -5.30 -12.78
C GLU A 20 22.98 -4.08 -12.36
N ASP A 21 23.37 -2.89 -12.81
CA ASP A 21 22.61 -1.66 -12.53
C ASP A 21 21.23 -1.68 -13.18
N PHE A 22 21.15 -2.13 -14.44
CA PHE A 22 19.85 -2.31 -15.10
C PHE A 22 18.97 -3.32 -14.34
N GLY A 23 19.58 -4.42 -13.86
CA GLY A 23 18.88 -5.37 -13.00
C GLY A 23 18.33 -4.72 -11.73
N ARG A 24 19.14 -3.91 -11.04
CA ARG A 24 18.70 -3.16 -9.85
C ARG A 24 17.59 -2.15 -10.15
N ILE A 25 17.69 -1.40 -11.24
CA ILE A 25 16.70 -0.40 -11.65
C ILE A 25 15.36 -1.07 -11.98
N HIS A 26 15.38 -2.18 -12.72
CA HIS A 26 14.15 -2.89 -13.08
C HIS A 26 13.50 -3.61 -11.90
N MET A 27 14.28 -3.98 -10.88
CA MET A 27 13.79 -4.64 -9.67
C MET A 27 13.54 -3.66 -8.51
N ASP A 28 13.69 -2.34 -8.70
CA ASP A 28 13.37 -1.35 -7.67
C ASP A 28 11.86 -1.36 -7.40
N SER A 29 11.51 -1.73 -6.18
CA SER A 29 10.12 -1.85 -5.70
C SER A 29 9.74 -0.68 -4.80
N LYS A 30 10.32 0.51 -5.03
CA LYS A 30 10.07 1.67 -4.16
C LYS A 30 8.65 2.21 -4.38
N SER A 31 7.88 2.31 -3.30
CA SER A 31 6.55 2.93 -3.29
C SER A 31 6.64 4.45 -3.23
N LEU A 32 6.34 5.13 -4.35
CA LEU A 32 6.28 6.60 -4.40
C LEU A 32 5.08 7.16 -3.64
N LEU A 33 4.04 6.33 -3.51
CA LEU A 33 2.89 6.67 -2.69
C LEU A 33 3.27 6.61 -1.21
N ALA A 34 3.93 5.54 -0.76
CA ALA A 34 4.44 5.50 0.61
C ALA A 34 5.42 6.64 0.92
N GLU A 35 6.25 7.03 -0.04
CA GLU A 35 7.10 8.22 0.09
C GLU A 35 6.31 9.49 0.41
N SER A 36 5.09 9.60 -0.11
CA SER A 36 4.20 10.75 0.13
C SER A 36 3.47 10.66 1.47
N TYR A 37 3.18 9.45 1.97
CA TYR A 37 2.30 9.22 3.11
C TYR A 37 2.99 8.85 4.42
N VAL A 38 4.10 8.11 4.38
CA VAL A 38 4.87 7.74 5.59
C VAL A 38 5.30 8.97 6.40
N PRO A 39 5.72 10.10 5.80
CA PRO A 39 6.05 11.31 6.57
C PRO A 39 4.88 11.86 7.40
N LEU A 40 3.64 11.71 6.93
CA LEU A 40 2.43 12.18 7.62
C LEU A 40 2.18 11.41 8.92
N LEU A 41 2.74 10.21 9.04
CA LEU A 41 2.68 9.43 10.26
C LEU A 41 3.54 10.03 11.38
N THR A 42 4.43 10.98 11.10
CA THR A 42 5.33 11.57 12.09
C THR A 42 4.55 12.32 13.16
N GLY A 43 4.78 11.97 14.43
CA GLY A 43 4.11 12.62 15.57
C GLY A 43 2.76 12.01 15.95
N LEU A 44 2.17 11.17 15.10
CA LEU A 44 0.97 10.41 15.46
C LEU A 44 1.26 9.40 16.58
N SER A 45 0.26 9.08 17.38
CA SER A 45 0.37 8.01 18.36
C SER A 45 -1.00 7.42 18.63
N SER A 46 -1.04 6.15 19.01
CA SER A 46 -2.26 5.48 19.43
C SER A 46 -2.08 4.85 20.81
N SER A 47 -3.17 4.79 21.58
CA SER A 47 -3.24 3.99 22.81
C SER A 47 -3.43 2.50 22.52
N ASP A 48 -3.86 2.16 21.30
CA ASP A 48 -3.87 0.79 20.81
C ASP A 48 -2.44 0.35 20.47
N ALA A 49 -2.00 -0.76 21.07
CA ALA A 49 -0.64 -1.24 20.96
C ALA A 49 -0.29 -1.76 19.55
N ASP A 50 -1.25 -2.36 18.84
CA ASP A 50 -1.03 -2.88 17.50
C ASP A 50 -0.98 -1.73 16.49
N VAL A 51 -1.88 -0.74 16.61
CA VAL A 51 -1.83 0.47 15.79
C VAL A 51 -0.51 1.22 16.02
N GLN A 52 -0.10 1.39 17.28
CA GLN A 52 1.18 2.04 17.61
C GLN A 52 2.38 1.28 17.00
N ALA A 53 2.38 -0.05 17.06
CA ALA A 53 3.43 -0.86 16.47
C ALA A 53 3.48 -0.75 14.94
N ALA A 54 2.32 -0.68 14.27
CA ALA A 54 2.26 -0.47 12.81
C ALA A 54 2.81 0.90 12.41
N LEU A 55 2.46 1.97 13.14
CA LEU A 55 3.01 3.31 12.92
C LEU A 55 4.54 3.33 13.03
N GLU A 56 5.10 2.67 14.05
CA GLU A 56 6.55 2.60 14.24
C GLU A 56 7.26 1.84 13.12
N ARG A 57 6.67 0.73 12.64
CA ARG A 57 7.20 -0.03 11.51
C ARG A 57 7.21 0.77 10.22
N LEU A 58 6.11 1.48 9.94
CA LEU A 58 5.99 2.29 8.73
C LEU A 58 6.97 3.46 8.74
N ARG A 59 7.16 4.14 9.88
CA ARG A 59 8.16 5.21 10.02
C ARG A 59 9.60 4.73 9.81
N GLY A 60 9.88 3.48 10.17
CA GLY A 60 11.19 2.85 9.98
C GLY A 60 11.40 2.20 8.61
N TRP A 61 10.39 2.23 7.73
CA TRP A 61 10.43 1.52 6.46
C TRP A 61 11.27 2.27 5.40
N ASP A 62 12.03 1.52 4.62
CA ASP A 62 12.80 2.00 3.48
C ASP A 62 11.97 2.16 2.19
N LEU A 63 10.64 2.03 2.30
CA LEU A 63 9.67 2.19 1.22
C LEU A 63 9.77 1.15 0.11
N GLN A 64 10.47 0.04 0.35
CA GLN A 64 10.65 -1.04 -0.61
C GLN A 64 9.64 -2.17 -0.39
N GLU A 65 8.84 -2.46 -1.41
CA GLU A 65 7.79 -3.48 -1.43
C GLU A 65 8.32 -4.87 -1.73
N ARG A 66 9.29 -5.32 -0.93
CA ARG A 66 9.82 -6.68 -1.02
C ARG A 66 8.80 -7.69 -0.50
N ARG A 67 8.88 -8.92 -1.03
CA ARG A 67 8.01 -10.05 -0.65
C ARG A 67 7.96 -10.30 0.86
N ASP A 68 9.08 -10.17 1.55
CA ASP A 68 9.22 -10.40 2.99
C ASP A 68 8.93 -9.15 3.85
N SER A 69 8.54 -8.04 3.22
CA SER A 69 8.32 -6.77 3.91
C SER A 69 6.96 -6.74 4.58
N VAL A 70 6.96 -6.73 5.93
CA VAL A 70 5.78 -6.42 6.74
C VAL A 70 5.29 -4.97 6.55
N PRO A 71 6.14 -3.93 6.63
CA PRO A 71 5.65 -2.56 6.47
C PRO A 71 5.08 -2.28 5.07
N ALA A 72 5.51 -3.00 4.03
CA ALA A 72 4.87 -2.91 2.72
C ALA A 72 3.42 -3.41 2.75
N ALA A 73 3.18 -4.58 3.35
CA ALA A 73 1.82 -5.10 3.51
C ALA A 73 0.93 -4.16 4.33
N LEU A 74 1.45 -3.67 5.45
CA LEU A 74 0.76 -2.70 6.29
C LEU A 74 0.39 -1.45 5.49
N PHE A 75 1.33 -0.90 4.72
CA PHE A 75 1.12 0.31 3.95
C PHE A 75 0.04 0.15 2.89
N GLU A 76 0.05 -0.94 2.12
CA GLU A 76 -0.88 -1.12 1.02
C GLU A 76 -2.33 -1.27 1.51
N ILE A 77 -2.56 -2.06 2.57
CA ILE A 77 -3.90 -2.19 3.17
C ILE A 77 -4.32 -0.87 3.85
N PHE A 78 -3.40 -0.21 4.56
CA PHE A 78 -3.64 1.12 5.12
C PHE A 78 -4.06 2.12 4.07
N PHE A 79 -3.38 2.16 2.94
CA PHE A 79 -3.69 3.12 1.90
C PHE A 79 -5.03 2.81 1.23
N MET A 80 -5.39 1.53 1.06
CA MET A 80 -6.73 1.17 0.56
C MET A 80 -7.84 1.64 1.50
N ASN A 81 -7.68 1.42 2.81
CA ASN A 81 -8.65 1.89 3.82
C ASN A 81 -8.68 3.42 3.88
N LEU A 82 -7.53 4.07 3.88
CA LEU A 82 -7.43 5.53 3.86
C LEU A 82 -8.13 6.12 2.64
N ALA A 83 -7.85 5.56 1.45
CA ALA A 83 -8.46 6.01 0.21
C ALA A 83 -9.98 5.87 0.27
N ARG A 84 -10.47 4.74 0.80
CA ARG A 84 -11.89 4.50 1.05
C ARG A 84 -12.49 5.56 1.97
N ASP A 85 -11.88 5.79 3.13
CA ASP A 85 -12.41 6.73 4.13
C ASP A 85 -12.39 8.18 3.64
N THR A 86 -11.47 8.52 2.73
CA THR A 86 -11.32 9.85 2.14
C THR A 86 -12.31 10.14 1.00
N ILE A 87 -12.82 9.12 0.30
CA ILE A 87 -13.59 9.31 -0.95
C ILE A 87 -15.01 8.72 -0.93
N ALA A 88 -15.33 7.86 0.05
CA ALA A 88 -16.57 7.10 0.05
C ALA A 88 -17.82 7.98 0.19
N ASP A 89 -17.71 9.09 0.90
CA ASP A 89 -18.79 10.07 1.09
C ASP A 89 -19.05 10.93 -0.16
N ASP A 90 -17.99 11.36 -0.83
CA ASP A 90 -18.07 12.27 -1.98
C ASP A 90 -18.40 11.58 -3.31
N ILE A 91 -17.98 10.32 -3.50
CA ILE A 91 -18.14 9.62 -4.79
C ILE A 91 -19.42 8.77 -4.83
N GLY A 92 -19.93 8.32 -3.69
CA GLY A 92 -21.16 7.56 -3.55
C GLY A 92 -21.17 6.22 -4.31
N GLY A 93 -21.05 5.10 -3.59
CA GLY A 93 -21.11 3.76 -4.18
C GLY A 93 -20.30 2.73 -3.40
N ASP A 94 -20.45 1.45 -3.77
CA ASP A 94 -19.56 0.39 -3.27
C ASP A 94 -18.24 0.45 -4.05
N ILE A 95 -17.12 0.57 -3.34
CA ILE A 95 -15.77 0.71 -3.91
C ILE A 95 -15.39 -0.48 -4.82
N THR A 96 -16.12 -1.59 -4.69
CA THR A 96 -15.94 -2.79 -5.51
C THR A 96 -16.63 -2.75 -6.87
N ASP A 97 -17.38 -1.69 -7.24
CA ASP A 97 -18.16 -1.65 -8.49
C ASP A 97 -17.34 -1.35 -9.76
N GLY A 98 -16.01 -1.18 -9.62
CA GLY A 98 -15.08 -0.92 -10.72
C GLY A 98 -15.07 0.53 -11.21
N ARG A 99 -15.90 1.44 -10.67
CA ARG A 99 -15.77 2.90 -10.93
C ARG A 99 -14.60 3.52 -10.17
N THR A 100 -14.14 2.85 -9.12
CA THR A 100 -13.04 3.27 -8.25
C THR A 100 -11.65 3.09 -8.87
N ASP A 101 -11.54 2.36 -10.00
CA ASP A 101 -10.31 2.23 -10.79
C ASP A 101 -9.81 3.60 -11.31
N ALA A 102 -10.68 4.61 -11.35
CA ALA A 102 -10.33 6.02 -11.62
C ALA A 102 -10.14 6.87 -10.34
N ALA A 103 -10.64 6.41 -9.19
CA ALA A 103 -10.70 7.18 -7.94
C ALA A 103 -9.44 7.03 -7.08
N ILE A 104 -8.64 5.97 -7.27
CA ILE A 104 -7.24 5.95 -6.82
C ILE A 104 -6.36 6.60 -7.88
N SER A 105 -6.68 7.86 -8.21
CA SER A 105 -5.72 8.66 -8.98
C SER A 105 -4.53 8.90 -8.06
N PHE A 106 -3.43 8.16 -8.27
CA PHE A 106 -2.18 8.36 -7.51
C PHE A 106 -1.74 9.82 -7.49
N VAL A 107 -2.08 10.59 -8.53
CA VAL A 107 -1.85 12.04 -8.61
C VAL A 107 -2.70 12.83 -7.60
N PHE A 108 -3.96 12.44 -7.41
CA PHE A 108 -4.85 13.05 -6.42
C PHE A 108 -4.29 12.82 -5.01
N PHE A 109 -4.06 11.56 -4.63
CA PHE A 109 -3.55 11.23 -3.29
C PHE A 109 -2.15 11.80 -3.03
N HIS A 110 -1.25 11.82 -4.03
CA HIS A 110 0.04 12.49 -3.89
C HIS A 110 -0.09 13.99 -3.58
N LYS A 111 -1.09 14.68 -4.15
CA LYS A 111 -1.38 16.09 -3.84
C LYS A 111 -2.06 16.24 -2.50
N LEU A 112 -3.05 15.41 -2.21
CA LEU A 112 -3.79 15.44 -0.96
C LEU A 112 -2.87 15.27 0.26
N ALA A 113 -1.84 14.44 0.16
CA ALA A 113 -0.82 14.29 1.19
C ALA A 113 -0.11 15.61 1.58
N GLN A 114 -0.11 16.60 0.68
CA GLN A 114 0.51 17.93 0.87
C GLN A 114 -0.50 18.97 1.37
N GLU A 115 -1.77 18.62 1.50
CA GLU A 115 -2.88 19.50 1.86
C GLU A 115 -3.51 19.03 3.19
N PRO A 116 -2.92 19.34 4.35
CA PRO A 116 -3.41 18.86 5.65
C PRO A 116 -4.80 19.38 6.02
N ASP A 117 -5.16 20.56 5.52
CA ASP A 117 -6.44 21.23 5.79
C ASP A 117 -7.47 20.98 4.65
N SER A 118 -7.22 19.99 3.80
CA SER A 118 -8.11 19.67 2.68
C SER A 118 -9.47 19.17 3.19
N PRO A 119 -10.60 19.62 2.62
CA PRO A 119 -11.92 19.13 2.99
C PRO A 119 -12.11 17.63 2.77
N TRP A 120 -11.30 17.00 1.91
CA TRP A 120 -11.30 15.55 1.68
C TRP A 120 -10.92 14.72 2.92
N TRP A 121 -10.36 15.34 3.95
CA TRP A 121 -10.08 14.68 5.24
C TRP A 121 -11.26 14.68 6.21
N ASP A 122 -12.36 15.33 5.86
CA ASP A 122 -13.54 15.47 6.70
C ASP A 122 -14.66 14.62 6.09
N ASN A 123 -15.11 13.59 6.80
CA ASN A 123 -16.19 12.75 6.32
C ASN A 123 -17.52 13.41 6.69
N VAL A 124 -18.17 14.05 5.72
CA VAL A 124 -19.37 14.87 5.97
C VAL A 124 -20.57 14.08 6.50
N ASN A 125 -20.51 12.74 6.46
CA ASN A 125 -21.56 11.87 6.99
C ASN A 125 -21.40 11.57 8.48
N THR A 126 -20.28 11.94 9.11
CA THR A 126 -20.07 11.78 10.54
C THR A 126 -20.63 12.98 11.30
N GLY A 127 -20.86 12.80 12.60
CA GLY A 127 -21.43 13.85 13.45
C GLY A 127 -20.44 14.92 13.90
N SER A 128 -19.16 14.78 13.53
CA SER A 128 -18.04 15.60 14.00
C SER A 128 -17.00 15.74 12.90
N GLN A 129 -16.50 16.95 12.71
CA GLN A 129 -15.43 17.20 11.73
C GLN A 129 -14.14 16.46 12.13
N GLU A 130 -13.71 15.50 11.31
CA GLU A 130 -12.42 14.83 11.47
C GLU A 130 -11.25 15.67 10.96
N SER A 131 -10.08 15.49 11.58
CA SER A 131 -8.82 15.93 11.01
C SER A 131 -8.18 14.83 10.16
N ARG A 132 -7.23 15.20 9.29
CA ARG A 132 -6.38 14.24 8.57
C ARG A 132 -5.80 13.17 9.50
N ASP A 133 -5.32 13.59 10.67
CA ASP A 133 -4.64 12.71 11.62
C ASP A 133 -5.63 11.70 12.23
N ASP A 134 -6.89 12.10 12.43
CA ASP A 134 -7.97 11.20 12.87
C ASP A 134 -8.27 10.15 11.81
N VAL A 135 -8.43 10.56 10.53
CA VAL A 135 -8.69 9.63 9.42
C VAL A 135 -7.52 8.68 9.21
N ILE A 136 -6.28 9.14 9.31
CA ILE A 136 -5.09 8.27 9.23
C ILE A 136 -5.09 7.23 10.35
N LEU A 137 -5.40 7.63 11.59
CA LEU A 137 -5.44 6.71 12.73
C LEU A 137 -6.59 5.71 12.62
N GLN A 138 -7.76 6.14 12.12
CA GLN A 138 -8.89 5.26 11.83
C GLN A 138 -8.50 4.21 10.79
N ALA A 139 -8.00 4.63 9.63
CA ALA A 139 -7.58 3.72 8.56
C ALA A 139 -6.49 2.74 9.03
N MET A 140 -5.59 3.17 9.93
CA MET A 140 -4.60 2.28 10.54
C MET A 140 -5.25 1.24 11.46
N GLY A 141 -6.26 1.62 12.24
CA GLY A 141 -7.06 0.68 13.03
C GLY A 141 -7.74 -0.38 12.16
N GLU A 142 -8.42 0.06 11.10
CA GLU A 142 -9.06 -0.84 10.13
C GLU A 142 -8.06 -1.78 9.44
N THR A 143 -6.82 -1.31 9.25
CA THR A 143 -5.73 -2.13 8.71
C THR A 143 -5.36 -3.26 9.65
N ILE A 144 -5.22 -2.97 10.95
CA ILE A 144 -4.94 -4.00 11.96
C ILE A 144 -6.07 -5.03 11.98
N ASP A 145 -7.32 -4.58 12.00
CA ASP A 145 -8.49 -5.46 12.00
C ASP A 145 -8.50 -6.36 10.76
N TRP A 146 -8.26 -5.79 9.56
CA TRP A 146 -8.19 -6.54 8.32
C TRP A 146 -7.13 -7.64 8.38
N PHE A 147 -5.94 -7.34 8.88
CA PHE A 147 -4.87 -8.34 8.98
C PHE A 147 -5.17 -9.42 10.01
N GLN A 148 -5.77 -9.07 11.15
CA GLN A 148 -6.21 -10.04 12.14
C GLN A 148 -7.27 -11.00 11.58
N ASP A 149 -8.24 -10.46 10.83
CA ASP A 149 -9.31 -11.26 10.24
C ASP A 149 -8.84 -12.16 9.09
N ASN A 150 -7.89 -11.69 8.26
CA ASN A 150 -7.47 -12.41 7.05
C ASN A 150 -6.24 -13.31 7.24
N LEU A 151 -5.25 -12.87 8.03
CA LEU A 151 -4.02 -13.62 8.25
C LEU A 151 -3.89 -14.14 9.68
N GLY A 152 -4.51 -13.46 10.64
CA GLY A 152 -4.36 -13.69 12.07
C GLY A 152 -2.91 -13.65 12.54
N GLY A 153 -2.65 -14.25 13.69
CA GLY A 153 -1.29 -14.43 14.20
C GLY A 153 -0.60 -13.13 14.60
N SER A 154 0.72 -13.09 14.45
CA SER A 154 1.51 -11.91 14.80
C SER A 154 1.69 -10.99 13.60
N MET A 155 1.76 -9.67 13.83
CA MET A 155 2.16 -8.68 12.84
C MET A 155 3.47 -9.02 12.11
N ASN A 156 4.38 -9.78 12.75
CA ASN A 156 5.61 -10.25 12.11
C ASN A 156 5.37 -11.20 10.92
N ASP A 157 4.20 -11.84 10.87
CA ASP A 157 3.84 -12.80 9.83
C ASP A 157 3.09 -12.14 8.67
N TRP A 158 2.78 -10.85 8.74
CA TRP A 158 2.01 -10.11 7.74
C TRP A 158 2.90 -9.56 6.63
N THR A 159 3.55 -10.45 5.88
CA THR A 159 4.46 -10.06 4.81
C THR A 159 3.72 -9.79 3.50
N TRP A 160 4.26 -8.87 2.69
CA TRP A 160 3.65 -8.47 1.42
C TRP A 160 3.35 -9.65 0.51
N GLY A 161 4.28 -10.59 0.40
CA GLY A 161 4.13 -11.79 -0.42
C GLY A 161 3.10 -12.80 0.04
N ARG A 162 2.44 -12.62 1.19
CA ARG A 162 1.28 -13.42 1.60
C ARG A 162 -0.03 -12.87 1.05
N ILE A 163 -0.10 -11.56 0.79
CA ILE A 163 -1.31 -10.88 0.31
C ILE A 163 -1.18 -10.41 -1.14
N HIS A 164 0.04 -10.38 -1.67
CA HIS A 164 0.35 -10.01 -3.04
C HIS A 164 1.11 -11.15 -3.72
N ASP A 165 0.34 -12.02 -4.37
CA ASP A 165 0.87 -13.14 -5.15
C ASP A 165 0.24 -13.17 -6.54
N ALA A 166 0.97 -13.72 -7.51
CA ALA A 166 0.52 -13.83 -8.89
C ALA A 166 0.44 -15.31 -9.27
N THR A 167 -0.78 -15.81 -9.48
CA THR A 167 -0.98 -17.19 -9.95
C THR A 167 -0.95 -17.22 -11.48
N PHE A 168 0.05 -17.89 -12.06
CA PHE A 168 0.10 -18.10 -13.51
C PHE A 168 -0.70 -19.34 -13.88
N VAL A 169 -1.78 -19.13 -14.64
CA VAL A 169 -2.62 -20.25 -15.12
C VAL A 169 -1.96 -20.89 -16.34
N SER A 170 -1.69 -22.19 -16.25
CA SER A 170 -1.06 -22.95 -17.34
C SER A 170 -2.09 -23.40 -18.37
N ASP A 171 -1.85 -23.19 -19.67
CA ASP A 171 -2.70 -23.78 -20.72
C ASP A 171 -2.05 -25.04 -21.33
N PRO A 172 -2.81 -26.13 -21.56
CA PRO A 172 -4.26 -26.27 -21.33
C PRO A 172 -4.66 -26.79 -19.94
N LEU A 173 -3.69 -27.25 -19.13
CA LEU A 173 -3.97 -28.08 -17.95
C LEU A 173 -4.52 -27.31 -16.73
N GLY A 174 -4.19 -26.03 -16.62
CA GLY A 174 -4.63 -25.10 -15.60
C GLY A 174 -6.08 -24.67 -15.72
N GLN A 175 -6.76 -25.09 -16.80
CA GLN A 175 -8.20 -24.94 -17.03
C GLN A 175 -8.86 -26.30 -17.32
N SER A 176 -8.29 -27.39 -16.80
CA SER A 176 -8.74 -28.76 -17.11
C SER A 176 -10.07 -29.14 -16.44
N GLY A 177 -10.55 -28.37 -15.46
CA GLY A 177 -11.70 -28.69 -14.60
C GLY A 177 -11.38 -29.73 -13.53
N ILE A 178 -10.12 -30.14 -13.39
CA ILE A 178 -9.66 -31.13 -12.41
C ILE A 178 -8.80 -30.41 -11.37
N SER A 179 -9.37 -30.11 -10.20
CA SER A 179 -8.73 -29.26 -9.18
C SER A 179 -7.35 -29.74 -8.74
N LEU A 180 -7.10 -31.06 -8.70
CA LEU A 180 -5.78 -31.59 -8.39
C LEU A 180 -4.75 -31.21 -9.46
N LEU A 181 -5.09 -31.34 -10.75
CA LEU A 181 -4.19 -30.98 -11.85
C LEU A 181 -3.96 -29.46 -11.88
N GLU A 182 -5.01 -28.68 -11.69
CA GLU A 182 -4.92 -27.21 -11.65
C GLU A 182 -4.02 -26.75 -10.50
N SER A 183 -4.16 -27.31 -9.29
CA SER A 183 -3.30 -26.98 -8.14
C SER A 183 -1.82 -27.34 -8.33
N MET A 184 -1.51 -28.29 -9.22
CA MET A 184 -0.13 -28.68 -9.53
C MET A 184 0.54 -27.76 -10.55
N VAL A 185 -0.24 -27.17 -11.46
CA VAL A 185 0.28 -26.42 -12.62
C VAL A 185 0.07 -24.91 -12.52
N ASN A 186 -0.92 -24.45 -11.74
CA ASN A 186 -1.19 -23.04 -11.49
C ASN A 186 -0.43 -22.60 -10.23
N ARG A 187 0.56 -21.72 -10.39
CA ARG A 187 1.41 -21.20 -9.31
C ARG A 187 2.21 -19.99 -9.79
#